data_AF-L8MXS7-F1
#
_entry.id   AF-L8MXS7-F1
#
_cell.length_a   1.000
_cell.length_b   1.000
_cell.length_c   1.000
_cell.angle_alpha   90.00
_cell.angle_beta   90.00
_cell.angle_gamma   90.00
#
_symmetry.space_group_name_H-M   'P 1'
#
loop_
_entity.id
_entity.type
_entity.pdbx_description
1 polymer ?
#
loop_
_entity_poly.entity_id
_entity_poly.type
_entity_poly.pdbx_seq_one_letter_code
_entity_poly.pdbx_strand_id
1 'polypeptide(L)'
;MKMSLQNAPYQWLLLISLFCVTIVSGCKSPEEIAKVKLDKELAEKNAQAEQTKKKALDELESQSDKFAALAPPVKEVDQPYIKGKVIFVYKRADNKSEFLPEDRTALGELYAKSVAEVKTVVQINCFNFRDGDYINERTNAKIPAFTVRCDVDVIDNTIPAVIVSKQFENKKLPDKTVLKKTDKEIVAQSPYKEIQTFVRNLPRKP
;
A
#
# COMPACT_ATOMS: atom_id res chain seq x y z
N MET A 1 -20.91 59.15 38.61
CA MET A 1 -19.79 59.08 39.58
C MET A 1 -18.55 59.55 38.86
N LYS A 2 -18.00 60.71 39.27
CA LYS A 2 -16.78 61.31 38.73
C LYS A 2 -15.55 60.54 39.24
N MET A 3 -14.58 60.31 38.37
CA MET A 3 -13.12 60.30 38.63
C MET A 3 -12.43 59.74 37.38
N SER A 4 -11.25 60.12 36.95
CA SER A 4 -10.34 61.26 37.15
C SER A 4 -9.12 60.86 36.32
N LEU A 5 -8.76 61.64 35.30
CA LEU A 5 -7.52 61.46 34.54
C LEU A 5 -6.31 61.63 35.48
N GLN A 6 -5.30 60.76 35.34
CA GLN A 6 -3.92 61.09 35.67
C GLN A 6 -2.99 60.67 34.52
N ASN A 7 -2.27 61.68 34.04
CA ASN A 7 -1.22 61.66 33.03
C ASN A 7 0.04 60.93 33.51
N ALA A 8 0.73 60.24 32.60
CA ALA A 8 2.19 60.07 32.65
C ALA A 8 2.75 59.83 31.23
N PRO A 9 3.43 60.80 30.59
CA PRO A 9 3.93 60.67 29.23
C PRO A 9 5.47 60.63 29.17
N TYR A 10 6.15 59.58 29.66
CA TYR A 10 7.63 59.51 29.54
C TYR A 10 8.21 58.08 29.46
N GLN A 11 7.60 57.18 28.68
CA GLN A 11 8.17 55.83 28.42
C GLN A 11 8.44 55.51 26.94
N TRP A 12 8.13 56.41 26.00
CA TRP A 12 8.26 56.13 24.56
C TRP A 12 9.62 56.50 23.92
N LEU A 13 10.51 57.22 24.63
CA LEU A 13 11.73 57.76 24.01
C LEU A 13 12.99 56.90 24.16
N LEU A 14 12.95 55.77 24.88
CA LEU A 14 14.10 54.86 25.02
C LEU A 14 14.01 53.57 24.19
N LEU A 15 12.93 53.36 23.43
CA LEU A 15 12.80 52.22 22.50
C LEU A 15 13.19 52.53 21.06
N ILE A 16 13.60 53.76 20.75
CA ILE A 16 13.90 54.20 19.37
C ILE A 16 15.38 54.08 19.01
N SER A 17 16.32 54.04 19.98
CA SER A 17 17.76 54.01 19.67
C SER A 17 18.39 52.61 19.59
N LEU A 18 17.66 51.53 19.91
CA LEU A 18 18.15 50.15 19.82
C LEU A 18 17.67 49.40 18.56
N PHE A 19 17.21 50.11 17.53
CA PHE A 19 16.74 49.52 16.26
C PHE A 19 17.60 49.89 15.03
N CYS A 20 18.75 50.55 15.22
CA CYS A 20 19.56 51.09 14.12
C CYS A 20 20.85 50.31 13.77
N VAL A 21 21.12 49.13 14.37
CA VAL A 21 22.45 48.47 14.24
C VAL A 21 22.42 47.08 13.55
N THR A 22 21.32 46.63 12.94
CA THR A 22 21.33 45.32 12.25
C THR A 22 20.65 45.30 10.88
N ILE A 23 20.75 46.36 10.10
CA ILE A 23 20.46 46.29 8.65
C ILE A 23 21.79 46.16 7.91
N VAL A 24 22.51 45.06 8.14
CA VAL A 24 23.51 44.57 7.19
C VAL A 24 22.69 43.98 6.04
N SER A 25 22.30 44.84 5.10
CA SER A 25 21.65 44.46 3.85
C SER A 25 22.61 43.59 3.02
N GLY A 26 22.59 42.29 3.26
CA GLY A 26 23.25 41.31 2.41
C GLY A 26 22.54 41.26 1.06
N CYS A 27 23.05 42.02 0.08
CA CYS A 27 22.71 41.82 -1.32
C CYS A 27 23.13 40.40 -1.70
N LYS A 28 22.15 39.49 -1.80
CA LYS A 28 22.36 38.15 -2.35
C LYS A 28 22.95 38.29 -3.74
N SER A 29 23.96 37.48 -4.05
CA SER A 29 24.56 37.51 -5.38
C SER A 29 23.53 37.05 -6.44
N PRO A 30 23.63 37.49 -7.70
CA PRO A 30 22.77 36.98 -8.78
C PRO A 30 22.80 35.45 -8.90
N GLU A 31 23.93 34.82 -8.55
CA GLU A 31 24.09 33.37 -8.53
C GLU A 31 23.25 32.70 -7.44
N GLU A 32 23.19 33.29 -6.24
CA GLU A 32 22.33 32.81 -5.16
C GLU A 32 20.84 32.92 -5.52
N ILE A 33 20.44 34.01 -6.20
CA ILE A 33 19.06 34.19 -6.67
C ILE A 33 18.71 33.13 -7.73
N ALA A 34 19.61 32.87 -8.67
CA ALA A 34 19.42 31.85 -9.70
C ALA A 34 19.28 30.44 -9.10
N LYS A 35 20.12 30.10 -8.11
CA LYS A 35 20.05 28.81 -7.41
C LYS A 35 18.73 28.65 -6.65
N VAL A 36 18.30 29.66 -5.90
CA VAL A 36 17.02 29.62 -5.16
C VAL A 36 15.84 29.43 -6.12
N LYS A 37 15.85 30.08 -7.29
CA LYS A 37 14.81 29.90 -8.30
C LYS A 37 14.79 28.47 -8.85
N LEU A 38 15.96 27.93 -9.20
CA LEU A 38 16.08 26.56 -9.70
C LEU A 38 15.62 25.52 -8.66
N ASP A 39 16.05 25.68 -7.40
CA ASP A 39 15.68 24.78 -6.31
C ASP A 39 14.16 24.81 -6.06
N LYS A 40 13.54 25.99 -6.14
CA LYS A 40 12.08 26.14 -6.04
C LYS A 40 11.35 25.46 -7.20
N GLU A 41 11.78 25.68 -8.44
CA GLU A 41 11.17 25.05 -9.62
C GLU A 41 11.30 23.52 -9.58
N LEU A 42 12.44 23.00 -9.11
CA LEU A 42 12.66 21.58 -8.92
C LEU A 42 11.75 21.00 -7.83
N ALA A 43 11.61 21.69 -6.68
CA ALA A 43 10.73 21.27 -5.61
C ALA A 43 9.25 21.23 -6.05
N GLU A 44 8.79 22.25 -6.79
CA GLU A 44 7.43 22.31 -7.33
C GLU A 44 7.16 21.18 -8.33
N LYS A 45 8.10 20.90 -9.24
CA LYS A 45 8.00 19.76 -10.18
C LYS A 45 7.93 18.42 -9.45
N ASN A 46 8.76 18.23 -8.42
CA ASN A 46 8.75 16.99 -7.62
C ASN A 46 7.44 16.84 -6.84
N ALA A 47 6.92 17.92 -6.25
CA ALA A 47 5.63 17.90 -5.55
C ALA A 47 4.47 17.56 -6.50
N GLN A 48 4.46 18.12 -7.70
CA GLN A 48 3.46 17.81 -8.73
C GLN A 48 3.55 16.36 -9.21
N ALA A 49 4.77 15.83 -9.37
CA ALA A 49 5.00 14.43 -9.76
C ALA A 49 4.49 13.47 -8.69
N GLU A 50 4.80 13.72 -7.41
CA GLU A 50 4.32 12.90 -6.28
C GLU A 50 2.79 12.98 -6.13
N GLN A 51 2.19 14.16 -6.30
CA GLN A 51 0.73 14.30 -6.29
C GLN A 51 0.07 13.50 -7.44
N THR A 52 0.65 13.55 -8.63
CA THR A 52 0.14 12.81 -9.81
C THR A 52 0.23 11.31 -9.58
N LYS A 53 1.37 10.84 -9.06
CA LYS A 53 1.58 9.43 -8.70
C LYS A 53 0.61 8.95 -7.63
N LYS A 54 0.38 9.75 -6.59
CA LYS A 54 -0.60 9.45 -5.54
C LYS A 54 -2.01 9.32 -6.14
N LYS A 55 -2.43 10.30 -6.96
CA LYS A 55 -3.74 10.27 -7.62
C LYS A 55 -3.92 9.02 -8.49
N ALA A 56 -2.89 8.62 -9.23
CA ALA A 56 -2.94 7.42 -10.06
C ALA A 56 -3.05 6.12 -9.23
N LEU A 57 -2.40 6.06 -8.07
CA LEU A 57 -2.52 4.95 -7.13
C LEU A 57 -3.90 4.92 -6.46
N ASP A 58 -4.42 6.07 -6.02
CA ASP A 58 -5.75 6.19 -5.43
C ASP A 58 -6.83 5.76 -6.46
N GLU A 59 -6.68 6.17 -7.72
CA GLU A 59 -7.53 5.73 -8.82
C GLU A 59 -7.43 4.21 -9.05
N LEU A 60 -6.20 3.67 -9.05
CA LEU A 60 -5.98 2.23 -9.18
C LEU A 60 -6.68 1.46 -8.04
N GLU A 61 -6.46 1.87 -6.78
CA GLU A 61 -7.09 1.29 -5.59
C GLU A 61 -8.61 1.35 -5.66
N SER A 62 -9.19 2.46 -6.13
CA SER A 62 -10.65 2.61 -6.29
C SER A 62 -11.27 1.62 -7.29
N GLN A 63 -10.47 0.98 -8.15
CA GLN A 63 -10.93 -0.03 -9.12
C GLN A 63 -10.70 -1.48 -8.64
N SER A 64 -10.32 -1.72 -7.38
CA SER A 64 -10.08 -3.07 -6.84
C SER A 64 -11.25 -4.01 -7.11
N ASP A 65 -12.48 -3.57 -6.82
CA ASP A 65 -13.71 -4.37 -7.02
C ASP A 65 -13.96 -4.71 -8.49
N LYS A 66 -13.64 -3.79 -9.41
CA LYS A 66 -13.75 -4.04 -10.85
C LYS A 66 -12.78 -5.13 -11.30
N PHE A 67 -11.54 -5.10 -10.82
CA PHE A 67 -10.55 -6.14 -11.14
C PHE A 67 -10.89 -7.48 -10.49
N ALA A 68 -11.48 -7.48 -9.29
CA ALA A 68 -11.99 -8.69 -8.66
C ALA A 68 -13.22 -9.27 -9.38
N ALA A 69 -14.08 -8.43 -9.94
CA ALA A 69 -15.24 -8.86 -10.70
C ALA A 69 -14.91 -9.46 -12.07
N LEU A 70 -13.64 -9.42 -12.52
CA LEU A 70 -13.23 -10.09 -13.75
C LEU A 70 -13.51 -11.59 -13.63
N ALA A 71 -14.32 -12.12 -14.55
CA ALA A 71 -14.59 -13.55 -14.72
C ALA A 71 -14.39 -13.94 -16.19
N PRO A 72 -13.15 -13.77 -16.72
CA PRO A 72 -12.88 -14.08 -18.11
C PRO A 72 -12.89 -15.60 -18.37
N PRO A 73 -13.06 -16.04 -19.62
CA PRO A 73 -12.97 -17.46 -19.95
C PRO A 73 -11.58 -18.02 -19.63
N VAL A 74 -11.55 -19.28 -19.21
CA VAL A 74 -10.30 -20.01 -18.98
C VAL A 74 -9.68 -20.41 -20.31
N LYS A 75 -8.43 -20.02 -20.53
CA LYS A 75 -7.60 -20.39 -21.68
C LYS A 75 -6.20 -20.70 -21.17
N GLU A 76 -6.09 -21.80 -20.41
CA GLU A 76 -4.80 -22.25 -19.91
C GLU A 76 -3.83 -22.46 -21.07
N VAL A 77 -2.61 -21.98 -20.87
CA VAL A 77 -1.53 -22.09 -21.85
C VAL A 77 -0.42 -22.98 -21.29
N ASP A 78 0.25 -23.73 -22.15
CA ASP A 78 1.33 -24.63 -21.75
C ASP A 78 2.48 -23.91 -21.02
N GLN A 79 2.69 -22.64 -21.36
CA GLN A 79 3.69 -21.76 -20.75
C GLN A 79 3.02 -20.49 -20.21
N PRO A 80 2.60 -20.49 -18.94
CA PRO A 80 2.02 -19.30 -18.33
C PRO A 80 3.03 -18.17 -18.29
N TYR A 81 2.56 -16.93 -18.37
CA TYR A 81 3.43 -15.76 -18.50
C TYR A 81 2.85 -14.55 -17.74
N ILE A 82 3.63 -13.49 -17.65
CA ILE A 82 3.16 -12.18 -17.23
C ILE A 82 3.34 -11.19 -18.37
N LYS A 83 2.27 -10.45 -18.67
CA LYS A 83 2.28 -9.37 -19.65
C LYS A 83 2.26 -8.03 -18.94
N GLY A 84 3.21 -7.16 -19.25
CA GLY A 84 3.32 -5.81 -18.66
C GLY A 84 3.37 -5.79 -17.13
N LYS A 85 2.65 -4.83 -16.53
CA LYS A 85 2.58 -4.67 -15.08
C LYS A 85 1.41 -5.46 -14.48
N VAL A 86 1.59 -5.79 -13.21
CA VAL A 86 0.77 -6.72 -12.43
C VAL A 86 0.11 -5.99 -11.27
N ILE A 87 -1.11 -6.39 -10.95
CA ILE A 87 -1.73 -6.13 -9.65
C ILE A 87 -2.17 -7.44 -9.01
N PHE A 88 -2.12 -7.50 -7.68
CA PHE A 88 -2.73 -8.56 -6.89
C PHE A 88 -4.04 -8.04 -6.33
N VAL A 89 -5.09 -8.84 -6.48
CA VAL A 89 -6.43 -8.48 -6.02
C VAL A 89 -6.95 -9.59 -5.13
N TYR A 90 -7.11 -9.30 -3.84
CA TYR A 90 -7.60 -10.26 -2.86
C TYR A 90 -9.11 -10.15 -2.74
N LYS A 91 -9.80 -11.27 -2.93
CA LYS A 91 -11.24 -11.39 -2.68
C LYS A 91 -11.43 -11.83 -1.24
N ARG A 92 -12.07 -10.98 -0.44
CA ARG A 92 -12.44 -11.31 0.94
C ARG A 92 -13.78 -12.03 0.98
N ALA A 93 -14.01 -12.76 2.06
CA ALA A 93 -15.28 -13.45 2.31
C ALA A 93 -16.49 -12.51 2.40
N ASP A 94 -16.29 -11.23 2.72
CA ASP A 94 -17.35 -10.20 2.74
C ASP A 94 -17.58 -9.53 1.37
N ASN A 95 -17.13 -10.17 0.29
CA ASN A 95 -17.18 -9.67 -1.09
C ASN A 95 -16.46 -8.33 -1.31
N LYS A 96 -15.60 -7.91 -0.39
CA LYS A 96 -14.73 -6.75 -0.59
C LYS A 96 -13.44 -7.17 -1.27
N SER A 97 -12.93 -6.27 -2.10
CA SER A 97 -11.68 -6.48 -2.81
C SER A 97 -10.64 -5.47 -2.35
N GLU A 98 -9.44 -5.94 -2.04
CA GLU A 98 -8.37 -5.06 -1.58
C GLU A 98 -7.05 -5.37 -2.28
N PHE A 99 -6.18 -4.35 -2.30
CA PHE A 99 -4.77 -4.50 -2.63
C PHE A 99 -3.97 -4.41 -1.34
N LEU A 100 -3.01 -5.32 -1.16
CA LEU A 100 -2.14 -5.28 -0.01
C LEU A 100 -0.93 -4.37 -0.29
N PRO A 101 -0.59 -3.41 0.60
CA PRO A 101 0.58 -2.54 0.41
C PRO A 101 1.89 -3.31 0.25
N GLU A 102 2.02 -4.47 0.88
CA GLU A 102 3.22 -5.32 0.84
C GLU A 102 3.51 -5.84 -0.58
N ASP A 103 2.48 -6.00 -1.42
CA ASP A 103 2.65 -6.47 -2.80
C ASP A 103 3.36 -5.44 -3.68
N ARG A 104 3.27 -4.15 -3.34
CA ARG A 104 4.02 -3.08 -4.03
C ARG A 104 5.52 -3.31 -3.91
N THR A 105 5.96 -3.60 -2.69
CA THR A 105 7.36 -3.87 -2.38
C THR A 105 7.79 -5.22 -2.93
N ALA A 106 6.95 -6.25 -2.80
CA ALA A 106 7.29 -7.61 -3.21
C ALA A 106 7.41 -7.76 -4.74
N LEU A 107 6.54 -7.09 -5.50
CA LEU A 107 6.55 -7.10 -6.97
C LEU A 107 7.51 -6.06 -7.56
N GLY A 108 7.80 -4.98 -6.83
CA GLY A 108 8.75 -3.94 -7.25
C GLY A 108 8.38 -3.35 -8.61
N GLU A 109 9.29 -3.42 -9.57
CA GLU A 109 9.05 -2.93 -10.93
C GLU A 109 7.93 -3.67 -11.67
N LEU A 110 7.48 -4.83 -11.22
CA LEU A 110 6.34 -5.51 -11.83
C LEU A 110 5.00 -4.91 -11.41
N TYR A 111 4.93 -4.20 -10.28
CA TYR A 111 3.69 -3.62 -9.78
C TYR A 111 3.20 -2.48 -10.70
N ALA A 112 1.92 -2.47 -11.04
CA ALA A 112 1.31 -1.39 -11.82
C ALA A 112 1.09 -0.15 -10.95
N LYS A 113 1.53 1.03 -11.43
CA LYS A 113 1.40 2.30 -10.70
C LYS A 113 0.14 3.10 -11.11
N SER A 114 -0.58 2.63 -12.12
CA SER A 114 -1.83 3.21 -12.61
C SER A 114 -2.69 2.14 -13.29
N VAL A 115 -3.98 2.42 -13.48
CA VAL A 115 -4.93 1.53 -14.17
C VAL A 115 -4.46 1.19 -15.60
N ALA A 116 -3.89 2.17 -16.32
CA ALA A 116 -3.45 1.99 -17.71
C ALA A 116 -2.26 1.02 -17.86
N GLU A 117 -1.46 0.85 -16.80
CA GLU A 117 -0.33 -0.08 -16.81
C GLU A 117 -0.75 -1.54 -16.58
N VAL A 118 -1.96 -1.78 -16.05
CA VAL A 118 -2.45 -3.10 -15.66
C VAL A 118 -2.73 -3.96 -16.88
N LYS A 119 -1.73 -4.77 -17.25
CA LYS A 119 -1.85 -5.76 -18.33
C LYS A 119 -2.04 -7.18 -17.81
N THR A 120 -1.67 -7.45 -16.55
CA THR A 120 -1.93 -8.73 -15.88
C THR A 120 -2.61 -8.48 -14.53
N VAL A 121 -3.67 -9.23 -14.26
CA VAL A 121 -4.37 -9.22 -12.97
C VAL A 121 -4.18 -10.59 -12.32
N VAL A 122 -3.72 -10.62 -11.08
CA VAL A 122 -3.65 -11.86 -10.28
C VAL A 122 -4.76 -11.80 -9.25
N GLN A 123 -5.81 -12.58 -9.47
CA GLN A 123 -6.89 -12.71 -8.50
C GLN A 123 -6.54 -13.79 -7.48
N ILE A 124 -6.72 -13.47 -6.21
CA ILE A 124 -6.38 -14.36 -5.10
C ILE A 124 -7.63 -14.50 -4.22
N ASN A 125 -8.12 -15.73 -4.10
CA ASN A 125 -9.27 -16.06 -3.27
C ASN A 125 -8.87 -17.07 -2.21
N CYS A 126 -8.78 -16.61 -0.95
CA CYS A 126 -8.31 -17.44 0.16
C CYS A 126 -9.47 -17.87 1.05
N PHE A 127 -9.46 -19.14 1.44
CA PHE A 127 -10.47 -19.75 2.27
C PHE A 127 -9.83 -20.48 3.45
N ASN A 128 -10.53 -20.46 4.58
CA ASN A 128 -10.15 -21.17 5.79
C ASN A 128 -10.84 -22.54 5.82
N PHE A 129 -10.08 -23.60 6.00
CA PHE A 129 -10.57 -24.97 6.11
C PHE A 129 -10.31 -25.49 7.52
N ARG A 130 -11.36 -25.90 8.23
CA ARG A 130 -11.21 -26.42 9.59
C ARG A 130 -10.36 -27.68 9.59
N ASP A 131 -9.34 -27.70 10.41
CA ASP A 131 -8.34 -28.78 10.54
C ASP A 131 -8.17 -29.16 12.03
N GLY A 132 -9.29 -29.57 12.63
CA GLY A 132 -9.33 -30.04 14.01
C GLY A 132 -9.43 -28.94 15.06
N ASP A 133 -9.02 -29.30 16.28
CA ASP A 133 -9.06 -28.45 17.47
C ASP A 133 -7.71 -28.52 18.20
N TYR A 134 -7.27 -27.39 18.73
CA TYR A 134 -6.15 -27.28 19.66
C TYR A 134 -6.67 -27.28 21.08
N ILE A 135 -5.90 -27.85 22.00
CA ILE A 135 -6.18 -27.76 23.44
C ILE A 135 -5.32 -26.64 24.01
N ASN A 136 -5.96 -25.62 24.59
CA ASN A 136 -5.25 -24.62 25.36
C ASN A 136 -4.81 -25.26 26.69
N GLU A 137 -3.51 -25.51 26.85
CA GLU A 137 -2.97 -26.21 28.03
C GLU A 137 -3.28 -25.50 29.36
N ARG A 138 -3.53 -24.19 29.34
CA ARG A 138 -3.81 -23.40 30.56
C ARG A 138 -5.28 -23.46 30.99
N THR A 139 -6.19 -23.56 30.04
CA THR A 139 -7.65 -23.52 30.30
C THR A 139 -8.35 -24.83 30.00
N ASN A 140 -7.64 -25.78 29.40
CA ASN A 140 -8.17 -27.02 28.82
C ASN A 140 -9.30 -26.79 27.78
N ALA A 141 -9.41 -25.56 27.25
CA ALA A 141 -10.42 -25.22 26.26
C ALA A 141 -10.02 -25.72 24.86
N LYS A 142 -11.00 -26.22 24.11
CA LYS A 142 -10.83 -26.54 22.68
C LYS A 142 -10.91 -25.25 21.86
N ILE A 143 -9.92 -25.02 21.02
CA ILE A 143 -9.83 -23.88 20.10
C ILE A 143 -9.82 -24.44 18.68
N PRO A 144 -10.80 -24.11 17.81
CA PRO A 144 -10.81 -24.62 16.45
C PRO A 144 -9.58 -24.13 15.67
N ALA A 145 -8.98 -25.04 14.89
CA ALA A 145 -7.85 -24.74 14.03
C ALA A 145 -8.28 -24.77 12.56
N PHE A 146 -7.68 -23.90 11.75
CA PHE A 146 -7.98 -23.74 10.33
C PHE A 146 -6.71 -23.66 9.51
N THR A 147 -6.64 -24.44 8.44
CA THR A 147 -5.65 -24.28 7.37
C THR A 147 -6.14 -23.23 6.37
N VAL A 148 -5.23 -22.69 5.57
CA VAL A 148 -5.58 -21.70 4.53
C VAL A 148 -5.23 -22.26 3.17
N ARG A 149 -6.21 -22.22 2.25
CA ARG A 149 -6.01 -22.51 0.83
C ARG A 149 -6.44 -21.30 0.01
N CYS A 150 -5.58 -20.89 -0.92
CA CYS A 150 -5.85 -19.81 -1.85
C CYS A 150 -5.90 -20.34 -3.28
N ASP A 151 -6.98 -20.01 -3.98
CA ASP A 151 -7.10 -20.20 -5.42
C ASP A 151 -6.57 -18.93 -6.10
N VAL A 152 -5.62 -19.10 -7.02
CA VAL A 152 -4.93 -18.00 -7.69
C VAL A 152 -5.12 -18.11 -9.20
N ASP A 153 -5.74 -17.08 -9.79
CA ASP A 153 -5.93 -16.96 -11.22
C ASP A 153 -5.05 -15.84 -11.77
N VAL A 154 -4.23 -16.15 -12.77
CA VAL A 154 -3.46 -15.15 -13.52
C VAL A 154 -4.22 -14.84 -14.80
N ILE A 155 -4.63 -13.57 -14.93
CA ILE A 155 -5.46 -13.08 -16.04
C ILE A 155 -4.63 -12.16 -16.92
N ASP A 156 -4.53 -12.48 -18.22
CA ASP A 156 -4.03 -11.54 -19.22
C ASP A 156 -5.16 -10.57 -19.58
N ASN A 157 -5.07 -9.33 -19.09
CA ASN A 157 -6.09 -8.31 -19.26
C ASN A 157 -6.16 -7.76 -20.71
N THR A 158 -5.20 -8.11 -21.57
CA THR A 158 -5.19 -7.70 -22.99
C THR A 158 -5.96 -8.66 -23.90
N ILE A 159 -6.05 -9.93 -23.50
CA ILE A 159 -6.85 -10.96 -24.17
C ILE A 159 -7.79 -11.61 -23.14
N PRO A 160 -8.56 -10.80 -22.39
CA PRO A 160 -9.16 -11.08 -21.08
C PRO A 160 -9.48 -12.57 -20.90
N ALA A 161 -8.51 -13.32 -20.38
CA ALA A 161 -8.54 -14.77 -20.23
C ALA A 161 -7.69 -15.19 -19.03
N VAL A 162 -8.15 -16.21 -18.31
CA VAL A 162 -7.32 -16.87 -17.29
C VAL A 162 -6.30 -17.74 -18.02
N ILE A 163 -5.02 -17.41 -17.89
CA ILE A 163 -3.92 -18.12 -18.57
C ILE A 163 -3.31 -19.21 -17.69
N VAL A 164 -3.49 -19.13 -16.37
CA VAL A 164 -3.19 -20.22 -15.43
C VAL A 164 -3.99 -20.03 -14.14
N SER A 165 -4.50 -21.15 -13.64
CA SER A 165 -5.08 -21.27 -12.30
C SER A 165 -4.20 -22.19 -11.45
N LYS A 166 -3.92 -21.79 -10.21
CA LYS A 166 -3.11 -22.58 -9.27
C LYS A 166 -3.62 -22.45 -7.85
N GLN A 167 -3.67 -23.58 -7.15
CA GLN A 167 -3.98 -23.62 -5.72
C GLN A 167 -2.70 -23.59 -4.89
N PHE A 168 -2.74 -22.80 -3.82
CA PHE A 168 -1.70 -22.74 -2.80
C PHE A 168 -2.32 -23.07 -1.46
N GLU A 169 -1.68 -23.93 -0.68
CA GLU A 169 -2.19 -24.33 0.62
C GLU A 169 -1.07 -24.22 1.66
N ASN A 170 -1.40 -23.65 2.82
CA ASN A 170 -0.53 -23.69 3.99
C ASN A 170 -1.23 -24.43 5.13
N LYS A 171 -0.70 -25.60 5.47
CA LYS A 171 -1.14 -26.42 6.60
C LYS A 171 -0.35 -26.17 7.89
N LYS A 172 0.70 -25.35 7.82
CA LYS A 172 1.55 -25.07 8.98
C LYS A 172 0.85 -24.10 9.92
N LEU A 173 0.25 -24.65 10.96
CA LEU A 173 -0.32 -23.91 12.07
C LEU A 173 0.80 -23.37 12.98
N PRO A 174 0.57 -22.24 13.69
CA PRO A 174 1.52 -21.72 14.65
C PRO A 174 1.77 -22.71 15.80
N ASP A 175 2.96 -22.61 16.41
CA ASP A 175 3.34 -23.48 17.52
C ASP A 175 2.39 -23.29 18.72
N LYS A 176 2.08 -24.41 19.40
CA LYS A 176 1.16 -24.45 20.56
C LYS A 176 1.58 -23.52 21.71
N THR A 177 2.87 -23.19 21.79
CA THR A 177 3.44 -22.30 22.81
C THR A 177 3.06 -20.83 22.63
N VAL A 178 2.51 -20.45 21.47
CA VAL A 178 2.14 -19.07 21.13
C VAL A 178 0.68 -18.75 21.47
N LEU A 179 -0.10 -19.74 21.93
CA LEU A 179 -1.53 -19.58 22.23
C LEU A 179 -1.77 -18.64 23.41
N LYS A 180 -2.50 -17.55 23.17
CA LYS A 180 -3.01 -16.67 24.22
C LYS A 180 -4.31 -17.24 24.77
N LYS A 181 -4.60 -16.92 26.04
CA LYS A 181 -5.86 -17.32 26.71
C LYS A 181 -7.12 -16.81 25.97
N THR A 182 -6.98 -15.73 25.21
CA THR A 182 -8.07 -15.04 24.50
C THR A 182 -8.29 -15.53 23.08
N ASP A 183 -7.47 -16.44 22.58
CA ASP A 183 -7.57 -16.89 21.19
C ASP A 183 -8.84 -17.71 21.00
N LYS A 184 -9.64 -17.30 20.00
CA LYS A 184 -10.92 -17.93 19.67
C LYS A 184 -10.79 -18.96 18.55
N GLU A 185 -9.77 -18.82 17.72
CA GLU A 185 -9.45 -19.71 16.60
C GLU A 185 -7.95 -19.61 16.30
N ILE A 186 -7.40 -20.65 15.69
CA ILE A 186 -6.02 -20.68 15.21
C ILE A 186 -6.04 -20.88 13.70
N VAL A 187 -5.50 -19.91 12.97
CA VAL A 187 -5.51 -19.92 11.51
C VAL A 187 -4.07 -19.99 11.01
N ALA A 188 -3.80 -20.89 10.07
CA ALA A 188 -2.52 -20.94 9.37
C ALA A 188 -2.27 -19.61 8.63
N GLN A 189 -1.01 -19.25 8.43
CA GLN A 189 -0.70 -18.05 7.66
C GLN A 189 -1.05 -18.27 6.18
N SER A 190 -1.68 -17.29 5.52
CA SER A 190 -1.87 -17.36 4.06
C SER A 190 -0.52 -17.48 3.32
N PRO A 191 -0.43 -18.30 2.25
CA PRO A 191 0.82 -18.55 1.51
C PRO A 191 1.21 -17.38 0.58
N TYR A 192 1.23 -16.14 1.09
CA TYR A 192 1.47 -14.94 0.28
C TYR A 192 2.85 -14.94 -0.38
N LYS A 193 3.89 -15.42 0.32
CA LYS A 193 5.26 -15.46 -0.21
C LYS A 193 5.39 -16.45 -1.36
N GLU A 194 4.71 -17.58 -1.27
CA GLU A 194 4.68 -18.63 -2.28
C GLU A 194 3.96 -18.13 -3.54
N ILE A 195 2.83 -17.42 -3.38
CA ILE A 195 2.09 -16.80 -4.49
C ILE A 195 2.94 -15.71 -5.17
N GLN A 196 3.55 -14.81 -4.39
CA GLN A 196 4.46 -13.78 -4.92
C GLN A 196 5.64 -14.40 -5.68
N THR A 197 6.24 -15.45 -5.14
CA THR A 197 7.36 -16.18 -5.77
C THR A 197 6.93 -16.82 -7.08
N PHE A 198 5.75 -17.46 -7.10
CA PHE A 198 5.18 -18.03 -8.30
C PHE A 198 5.03 -16.99 -9.42
N VAL A 199 4.38 -15.86 -9.14
CA VAL A 199 4.16 -14.80 -10.14
C VAL A 199 5.47 -14.15 -10.60
N ARG A 200 6.46 -14.02 -9.71
CA ARG A 200 7.78 -13.48 -10.05
C ARG A 200 8.57 -14.41 -10.97
N ASN A 201 8.38 -15.71 -10.86
CA ASN A 201 9.08 -16.72 -11.65
C ASN A 201 8.42 -17.00 -13.02
N LEU A 202 7.22 -16.48 -13.27
CA LEU A 202 6.60 -16.58 -14.59
C LEU A 202 7.41 -15.77 -15.64
N PRO A 203 7.60 -16.33 -16.85
CA PRO A 203 8.28 -15.64 -17.95
C PRO A 203 7.56 -14.34 -18.34
N ARG A 204 8.33 -13.38 -18.86
CA ARG A 204 7.83 -12.06 -19.27
C ARG A 204 7.52 -12.07 -20.75
N LYS A 205 6.30 -11.69 -21.09
CA LYS A 205 5.87 -11.46 -22.48
C LYS A 205 5.78 -9.94 -22.73
N PRO A 206 6.38 -9.44 -23.83
CA PRO A 206 6.32 -8.02 -24.17
C PRO A 206 4.88 -7.52 -24.38
#